data_AF-A0A1I8EGH8-F1
#
_entry.id   AF-A0A1I8EGH8-F1
#
_cell.length_a   1.000
_cell.length_b   1.000
_cell.length_c   1.000
_cell.angle_alpha   90.00
_cell.angle_beta   90.00
_cell.angle_gamma   90.00
#
_symmetry.space_group_name_H-M   'P 1'
#
loop_
_entity.id
_entity.type
_entity.pdbx_description
1 polymer ?
#
loop_
_entity_poly.entity_id
_entity_poly.type
_entity_poly.pdbx_seq_one_letter_code
_entity_poly.pdbx_strand_id
1 'polypeptide(L)'
;YRSLIDFNRAGVALLEIVTSPTINSALEAYCFIEQLRLTLMENDLCEGEMQKAQFRVDVNISLGGDNTDNRGVRTEIKNLNSLRMVYTAVNSELGRQYEILRAGGTVLNETRTVDRYGNTIAMREKEIEMDYRFMPEPNLPPVQIKQEWIENCRLMLSKPRYLKNIEEYGMGPEVALQIANQKNLATFVEMVLNVCDDATMASVLVEWTFLLQIICRNCTKRFPASRQACSFLNKF
;
A
#
# COMPACT_ATOMS: atom_id res chain seq x y z
N TYR A 1 -27.48 5.34 -23.62
CA TYR A 1 -26.44 4.60 -22.90
C TYR A 1 -27.12 3.66 -21.92
N ARG A 2 -26.73 2.37 -21.87
CA ARG A 2 -27.19 1.42 -20.85
C ARG A 2 -25.99 1.08 -19.99
N SER A 3 -26.14 1.12 -18.67
CA SER A 3 -25.13 0.61 -17.73
C SER A 3 -25.46 -0.84 -17.41
N LEU A 4 -24.45 -1.71 -17.41
CA LEU A 4 -24.58 -3.09 -16.95
C LEU A 4 -24.10 -3.14 -15.50
N ILE A 5 -24.84 -3.85 -14.65
CA ILE A 5 -24.55 -3.97 -13.21
C ILE A 5 -24.21 -5.43 -12.93
N ASP A 6 -23.04 -5.66 -12.33
CA ASP A 6 -22.60 -6.97 -11.86
C ASP A 6 -22.47 -6.95 -10.31
N PHE A 7 -23.15 -7.88 -9.64
CA PHE A 7 -23.19 -8.00 -8.19
C PHE A 7 -22.18 -9.00 -7.61
N ASN A 8 -21.30 -9.61 -8.44
CA ASN A 8 -20.33 -10.61 -7.98
C ASN A 8 -19.42 -10.14 -6.81
N ARG A 9 -19.24 -8.83 -6.64
CA ARG A 9 -18.43 -8.24 -5.57
C ARG A 9 -19.26 -7.68 -4.40
N ALA A 10 -20.58 -7.66 -4.50
CA ALA A 10 -21.44 -7.15 -3.44
C ALA A 10 -21.38 -8.09 -2.21
N GLY A 11 -21.22 -7.51 -1.02
CA GLY A 11 -21.14 -8.27 0.23
C GLY A 11 -19.78 -8.90 0.56
N VAL A 12 -18.76 -8.72 -0.29
CA VAL A 12 -17.39 -9.11 0.06
C VAL A 12 -16.92 -8.32 1.28
N ALA A 13 -16.37 -9.01 2.28
CA ALA A 13 -15.86 -8.38 3.50
C ALA A 13 -14.76 -7.36 3.21
N LEU A 14 -14.82 -6.21 3.88
CA LEU A 14 -13.84 -5.13 3.75
C LEU A 14 -13.41 -4.68 5.14
N LEU A 15 -12.14 -4.28 5.26
CA LEU A 15 -11.59 -3.59 6.41
C LEU A 15 -11.30 -2.15 6.00
N GLU A 16 -11.95 -1.19 6.64
CA GLU A 16 -11.69 0.24 6.46
C GLU A 16 -10.72 0.73 7.53
N ILE A 17 -9.59 1.30 7.12
CA ILE A 17 -8.57 1.84 8.01
C ILE A 17 -8.47 3.34 7.72
N VAL A 18 -8.89 4.15 8.70
CA VAL A 18 -8.82 5.61 8.62
C VAL A 18 -7.68 6.10 9.51
N THR A 19 -6.73 6.84 8.92
CA THR A 19 -5.62 7.43 9.65
C THR A 19 -5.97 8.79 10.21
N SER A 20 -5.42 9.11 11.37
CA SER A 20 -5.29 10.50 11.79
C SER A 20 -4.43 11.28 10.78
N PRO A 21 -4.67 12.58 10.57
CA PRO A 21 -3.90 13.42 9.64
C PRO A 21 -2.52 13.80 10.24
N THR A 22 -1.62 12.81 10.33
CA THR A 22 -0.24 12.95 10.85
C THR A 22 0.84 12.74 9.79
N ILE A 23 0.44 12.43 8.56
CA ILE A 23 1.32 12.21 7.41
C ILE A 23 1.52 13.54 6.71
N ASN A 24 2.78 13.98 6.60
CA ASN A 24 3.12 15.34 6.16
C ASN A 24 3.76 15.39 4.76
N SER A 25 4.10 14.25 4.18
CA SER A 25 4.72 14.21 2.85
C SER A 25 4.23 13.05 1.99
N ALA A 26 4.40 13.17 0.67
CA ALA A 26 4.15 12.09 -0.27
C ALA A 26 5.00 10.85 0.02
N LEU A 27 6.23 11.04 0.49
CA LEU A 27 7.12 9.94 0.85
C LEU A 27 6.63 9.23 2.10
N GLU A 28 6.22 9.95 3.14
CA GLU A 28 5.62 9.34 4.34
C GLU A 28 4.33 8.58 4.00
N ALA A 29 3.47 9.14 3.14
CA ALA A 29 2.26 8.47 2.69
C ALA A 29 2.60 7.16 1.97
N TYR A 30 3.56 7.19 1.04
CA TYR A 30 4.05 6.01 0.34
C TYR A 30 4.55 4.94 1.33
N CYS A 31 5.46 5.33 2.24
CA CYS A 31 6.06 4.43 3.21
C CYS A 31 5.01 3.82 4.16
N PHE A 32 4.09 4.64 4.67
CA PHE A 32 3.02 4.17 5.55
C PHE A 32 2.15 3.11 4.86
N ILE A 33 1.69 3.40 3.64
CA ILE A 33 0.82 2.48 2.90
C ILE A 33 1.58 1.19 2.56
N GLU A 34 2.85 1.28 2.15
CA GLU A 34 3.67 0.10 1.87
C GLU A 34 3.85 -0.77 3.11
N GLN A 35 4.19 -0.18 4.26
CA GLN A 35 4.36 -0.91 5.52
C GLN A 35 3.05 -1.54 6.00
N LEU A 36 1.93 -0.82 5.91
CA LEU A 36 0.61 -1.36 6.23
C LEU A 36 0.27 -2.55 5.33
N ARG A 37 0.46 -2.39 4.02
CA ARG A 37 0.22 -3.45 3.02
C ARG A 37 1.05 -4.70 3.32
N LEU A 38 2.35 -4.55 3.56
CA LEU A 38 3.25 -5.66 3.92
C LEU A 38 2.85 -6.33 5.24
N THR A 39 2.39 -5.54 6.22
CA THR A 39 1.93 -6.06 7.52
C THR A 39 0.66 -6.91 7.37
N LEU A 40 -0.31 -6.44 6.59
CA LEU A 40 -1.54 -7.20 6.32
C LEU A 40 -1.26 -8.47 5.52
N MET A 41 -0.31 -8.41 4.56
CA MET A 41 0.09 -9.57 3.77
C MET A 41 0.82 -10.62 4.60
N GLU A 42 1.72 -10.23 5.51
CA GLU A 42 2.44 -11.18 6.36
C GLU A 42 1.50 -11.94 7.32
N ASN A 43 0.39 -11.30 7.70
CA ASN A 43 -0.62 -11.88 8.58
C ASN A 43 -1.78 -12.52 7.79
N ASP A 44 -1.62 -12.74 6.48
CA ASP A 44 -2.62 -13.36 5.58
C ASP A 44 -4.02 -12.70 5.62
N LEU A 45 -4.08 -11.39 5.93
CA LEU A 45 -5.34 -10.63 5.98
C LEU A 45 -5.78 -10.16 4.60
N CYS A 46 -4.83 -9.92 3.69
CA CYS A 46 -5.10 -9.62 2.28
C CYS A 46 -3.89 -9.95 1.40
N GLU A 47 -4.11 -10.18 0.11
CA GLU A 47 -3.03 -10.36 -0.87
C GLU A 47 -2.32 -9.04 -1.25
N GLY A 48 -2.91 -7.89 -0.89
CA GLY A 48 -2.28 -6.58 -1.06
C GLY A 48 -2.16 -6.09 -2.51
N GLU A 49 -2.86 -6.71 -3.49
CA GLU A 49 -2.80 -6.28 -4.89
C GLU A 49 -3.74 -5.10 -5.17
N MET A 50 -3.14 -3.91 -5.35
CA MET A 50 -3.90 -2.68 -5.65
C MET A 50 -4.57 -2.74 -7.03
N GLN A 51 -3.95 -3.37 -8.03
CA GLN A 51 -4.48 -3.46 -9.40
C GLN A 51 -5.76 -4.32 -9.49
N LYS A 52 -5.87 -5.35 -8.64
CA LYS A 52 -7.11 -6.15 -8.47
C LYS A 52 -8.10 -5.48 -7.51
N ALA A 53 -7.78 -4.27 -7.04
CA ALA A 53 -8.53 -3.52 -6.06
C ALA A 53 -8.76 -4.30 -4.75
N GLN A 54 -7.84 -5.17 -4.35
CA GLN A 54 -7.86 -5.86 -3.05
C GLN A 54 -7.40 -4.92 -1.93
N PHE A 55 -6.55 -3.95 -2.26
CA PHE A 55 -6.09 -2.91 -1.37
C PHE A 55 -6.35 -1.56 -2.04
N ARG A 56 -7.20 -0.72 -1.43
CA ARG A 56 -7.63 0.57 -1.99
C ARG A 56 -7.21 1.69 -1.08
N VAL A 57 -6.83 2.81 -1.67
CA VAL A 57 -6.42 4.01 -0.94
C VAL A 57 -7.09 5.23 -1.56
N ASP A 58 -7.80 5.97 -0.72
CA ASP A 58 -8.19 7.35 -0.99
C ASP A 58 -7.31 8.27 -0.13
N VAL A 59 -6.83 9.36 -0.71
CA VAL A 59 -5.91 10.29 -0.05
C VAL A 59 -6.65 11.58 0.28
N ASN A 60 -6.58 12.00 1.54
CA ASN A 60 -7.10 13.29 1.99
C ASN A 60 -5.93 14.22 2.29
N ILE A 61 -5.91 15.39 1.66
CA ILE A 61 -4.77 16.31 1.74
C ILE A 61 -5.22 17.75 1.82
N SER A 62 -4.52 18.52 2.64
CA SER A 62 -4.71 19.95 2.82
C SER A 62 -3.36 20.60 3.07
N LEU A 63 -3.10 21.74 2.43
CA LEU A 63 -1.94 22.57 2.68
C LEU A 63 -2.31 23.62 3.75
N GLY A 64 -1.64 23.59 4.90
CA GLY A 64 -1.89 24.49 6.03
C GLY A 64 -0.67 24.58 6.96
N GLY A 65 -0.80 25.32 8.06
CA GLY A 65 0.25 25.39 9.07
C GLY A 65 0.33 24.13 9.94
N ASP A 66 1.45 23.95 10.63
CA ASP A 66 1.73 22.75 11.45
C ASP A 66 0.76 22.55 12.63
N ASN A 67 0.05 23.61 13.05
CA ASN A 67 -0.92 23.54 14.14
C ASN A 67 -2.29 23.06 13.66
N THR A 68 -2.95 22.23 14.47
CA THR A 68 -4.28 21.66 14.19
C THR A 68 -5.34 22.71 13.87
N ASP A 69 -5.24 23.89 14.46
CA ASP A 69 -6.19 25.00 14.29
C ASP A 69 -6.02 25.75 12.97
N ASN A 70 -4.97 25.44 12.20
CA ASN A 70 -4.61 26.16 10.98
C ASN A 70 -4.46 25.23 9.75
N ARG A 71 -5.20 24.11 9.74
CA ARG A 71 -5.28 23.21 8.60
C ARG A 71 -6.04 23.87 7.45
N GLY A 72 -5.51 23.71 6.24
CA GLY A 72 -6.16 24.20 5.03
C GLY A 72 -7.41 23.42 4.64
N VAL A 73 -8.02 23.84 3.54
CA VAL A 73 -9.18 23.15 2.97
C VAL A 73 -8.77 21.79 2.42
N ARG A 74 -9.54 20.75 2.77
CA ARG A 74 -9.28 19.36 2.38
C ARG A 74 -9.69 19.10 0.93
N THR A 75 -8.77 18.51 0.16
CA THR A 75 -9.05 17.81 -1.09
C THR A 75 -9.01 16.30 -0.87
N GLU A 76 -9.97 15.57 -1.43
CA GLU A 76 -10.00 14.10 -1.42
C GLU A 76 -9.63 13.58 -2.81
N ILE A 77 -8.58 12.77 -2.93
CA ILE A 77 -8.14 12.15 -4.18
C ILE A 77 -8.54 10.67 -4.17
N LYS A 78 -9.32 10.25 -5.18
CA LYS A 78 -9.82 8.87 -5.32
C LYS A 78 -9.16 8.12 -6.47
N ASN A 79 -9.40 6.80 -6.51
CA ASN A 79 -9.03 5.89 -7.60
C ASN A 79 -7.51 5.74 -7.80
N LEU A 80 -6.76 5.69 -6.69
CA LEU A 80 -5.31 5.50 -6.72
C LEU A 80 -4.97 4.00 -6.78
N ASN A 81 -4.53 3.53 -7.94
CA ASN A 81 -4.36 2.09 -8.21
C ASN A 81 -2.93 1.56 -7.96
N SER A 82 -2.00 2.41 -7.50
CA SER A 82 -0.64 2.00 -7.13
C SER A 82 -0.01 2.97 -6.13
N LEU A 83 0.98 2.49 -5.38
CA LEU A 83 1.77 3.32 -4.46
C LEU A 83 2.47 4.48 -5.18
N ARG A 84 3.00 4.23 -6.39
CA ARG A 84 3.58 5.28 -7.23
C ARG A 84 2.57 6.36 -7.58
N MET A 85 1.33 5.97 -7.90
CA MET A 85 0.24 6.90 -8.20
C MET A 85 -0.12 7.73 -6.97
N VAL A 86 -0.14 7.13 -5.77
CA VAL A 86 -0.30 7.88 -4.51
C VAL A 86 0.78 8.94 -4.36
N TYR A 87 2.06 8.55 -4.49
CA TYR A 87 3.19 9.47 -4.36
C TYR A 87 3.10 10.64 -5.35
N THR A 88 2.84 10.34 -6.63
CA THR A 88 2.70 11.38 -7.66
C THR A 88 1.48 12.27 -7.42
N ALA A 89 0.34 11.70 -7.04
CA ALA A 89 -0.89 12.44 -6.79
C ALA A 89 -0.76 13.42 -5.62
N VAL A 90 -0.14 12.98 -4.52
CA VAL A 90 0.11 13.83 -3.35
C VAL A 90 0.98 15.01 -3.74
N ASN A 91 2.11 14.78 -4.43
CA ASN A 91 3.00 15.87 -4.85
C ASN A 91 2.35 16.82 -5.85
N SER A 92 1.58 16.28 -6.82
CA SER A 92 0.83 17.10 -7.78
C SER A 92 -0.18 17.99 -7.05
N GLU A 93 -0.90 17.43 -6.08
CA GLU A 93 -1.92 18.14 -5.32
C GLU A 93 -1.34 19.21 -4.39
N LEU A 94 -0.23 18.92 -3.71
CA LEU A 94 0.51 19.90 -2.93
C LEU A 94 0.95 21.08 -3.80
N GLY A 95 1.53 20.80 -4.97
CA GLY A 95 1.91 21.83 -5.94
C GLY A 95 0.71 22.68 -6.39
N ARG A 96 -0.44 22.03 -6.68
CA ARG A 96 -1.66 22.74 -7.07
C ARG A 96 -2.18 23.67 -5.97
N GLN A 97 -2.31 23.17 -4.74
CA GLN A 97 -2.78 23.98 -3.61
C GLN A 97 -1.81 25.11 -3.33
N TYR A 98 -0.50 24.87 -3.40
CA TYR A 98 0.52 25.89 -3.24
C TYR A 98 0.37 27.01 -4.28
N GLU A 99 0.25 26.70 -5.58
CA GLU A 99 0.10 27.73 -6.61
C GLU A 99 -1.19 28.55 -6.43
N ILE A 100 -2.31 27.92 -6.04
CA ILE A 100 -3.57 28.62 -5.77
C ILE A 100 -3.40 29.61 -4.61
N LEU A 101 -2.85 29.14 -3.48
CA LEU A 101 -2.67 29.97 -2.28
C LEU A 101 -1.64 31.07 -2.52
N ARG A 102 -0.54 30.78 -3.23
CA ARG A 102 0.49 31.75 -3.60
C ARG A 102 -0.05 32.86 -4.50
N ALA A 103 -1.02 32.55 -5.36
CA ALA A 103 -1.72 33.54 -6.19
C ALA A 103 -2.80 34.35 -5.43
N GLY A 104 -2.98 34.12 -4.13
CA GLY A 104 -4.02 34.76 -3.32
C GLY A 104 -5.42 34.17 -3.54
N GLY A 105 -5.52 33.02 -4.21
CA GLY A 105 -6.77 32.28 -4.40
C GLY A 105 -7.14 31.42 -3.19
N THR A 106 -8.27 30.74 -3.29
CA THR A 106 -8.79 29.83 -2.26
C THR A 106 -8.89 28.40 -2.79
N VAL A 107 -8.45 27.44 -1.98
CA VAL A 107 -8.64 26.00 -2.26
C VAL A 107 -10.08 25.63 -1.95
N LEU A 108 -10.75 24.96 -2.89
CA LEU A 108 -12.11 24.44 -2.71
C LEU A 108 -12.08 23.02 -2.14
N ASN A 109 -13.09 22.67 -1.34
CA ASN A 109 -13.27 21.29 -0.87
C ASN A 109 -13.91 20.46 -1.98
N GLU A 110 -13.11 19.64 -2.64
CA GLU A 110 -13.52 18.88 -3.81
C GLU A 110 -12.97 17.46 -3.78
N THR A 111 -13.65 16.57 -4.51
CA THR A 111 -13.11 15.24 -4.77
C THR A 111 -12.49 15.22 -6.17
N ARG A 112 -11.25 14.76 -6.24
CA ARG A 112 -10.44 14.70 -7.45
C ARG A 112 -10.07 13.26 -7.78
N THR A 113 -9.68 13.02 -9.01
CA THR A 113 -9.01 11.79 -9.47
C THR A 113 -7.68 12.18 -10.09
N VAL A 114 -6.89 11.19 -10.52
CA VAL A 114 -5.59 11.43 -11.15
C VAL A 114 -5.67 11.04 -12.62
N ASP A 115 -5.11 11.88 -13.50
CA ASP A 115 -4.99 11.58 -14.92
C ASP A 115 -3.82 10.62 -15.22
N ARG A 116 -3.65 10.26 -16.50
CA ARG A 116 -2.54 9.38 -16.94
C ARG A 116 -1.14 9.97 -16.76
N TYR A 117 -1.04 11.28 -16.55
CA TYR A 117 0.21 12.01 -16.38
C TYR A 117 0.55 12.24 -14.90
N GLY A 118 -0.36 11.88 -13.99
CA GLY A 118 -0.19 12.08 -12.55
C GLY A 118 -0.76 13.40 -12.03
N ASN A 119 -1.47 14.18 -12.86
CA ASN A 119 -2.10 15.42 -12.41
C ASN A 119 -3.44 15.14 -11.75
N THR A 120 -3.74 15.85 -10.66
CA THR A 120 -5.10 15.79 -10.09
C THR A 120 -6.08 16.55 -10.97
N ILE A 121 -7.23 15.94 -11.24
CA ILE A 121 -8.34 16.52 -12.02
C ILE A 121 -9.61 16.46 -11.17
N ALA A 122 -10.41 17.53 -11.21
CA ALA A 122 -11.69 17.57 -10.50
C ALA A 122 -12.62 16.48 -11.03
N MET A 123 -13.24 15.73 -10.12
CA MET A 123 -14.42 14.94 -10.47
C MET A 123 -15.65 15.85 -10.40
N ARG A 124 -16.82 15.36 -10.84
CA ARG A 124 -18.08 16.11 -10.71
C ARG A 124 -18.22 16.69 -9.30
N GLU A 125 -18.77 17.90 -9.24
CA GLU A 125 -19.00 18.63 -7.99
C GLU A 125 -19.72 17.75 -6.97
N LYS A 126 -19.27 17.81 -5.71
CA LYS A 126 -20.06 17.33 -4.58
C LYS A 126 -21.28 18.24 -4.47
N GLU A 127 -22.34 17.92 -5.19
CA GLU A 127 -23.66 18.42 -4.87
C GLU A 127 -24.03 17.84 -3.50
N ILE A 128 -23.80 18.64 -2.45
CA ILE A 128 -24.32 18.48 -1.08
C ILE A 128 -23.57 17.43 -0.23
N GLU A 129 -23.31 17.79 1.04
CA GLU A 129 -22.88 16.85 2.07
C GLU A 129 -23.97 15.78 2.25
N MET A 130 -23.68 14.54 1.86
CA MET A 130 -24.67 13.47 1.94
C MET A 130 -24.89 13.05 3.39
N ASP A 131 -26.10 13.29 3.90
CA ASP A 131 -26.54 12.72 5.16
C ASP A 131 -26.74 11.21 4.99
N TYR A 132 -25.78 10.43 5.49
CA TYR A 132 -25.80 8.97 5.45
C TYR A 132 -26.84 8.35 6.39
N ARG A 133 -27.47 9.13 7.29
CA ARG A 133 -28.52 8.67 8.21
C ARG A 133 -28.12 7.41 8.98
N PHE A 134 -26.92 7.43 9.56
CA PHE A 134 -26.37 6.30 10.31
C PHE A 134 -27.32 5.90 11.46
N MET A 135 -27.62 4.61 11.51
CA MET A 135 -28.44 3.97 12.53
C MET A 135 -27.85 2.57 12.79
N PRO A 136 -27.86 2.07 14.03
CA PRO A 136 -27.49 0.68 14.31
C PRO A 136 -28.31 -0.28 13.44
N GLU A 137 -27.65 -1.25 12.80
CA GLU A 137 -28.32 -2.24 11.96
C GLU A 137 -29.28 -3.10 12.79
N PRO A 138 -30.62 -3.00 12.57
CA PRO A 138 -31.59 -3.68 13.43
C PRO A 138 -31.56 -5.21 13.32
N ASN A 139 -31.05 -5.74 12.20
CA ASN A 139 -30.99 -7.18 11.97
C ASN A 139 -29.73 -7.84 12.54
N LEU A 140 -28.75 -7.06 13.00
CA LEU A 140 -27.49 -7.58 13.53
C LEU A 140 -27.36 -7.24 15.02
N PRO A 141 -27.29 -8.24 15.92
CA PRO A 141 -27.00 -7.96 17.31
C PRO A 141 -25.59 -7.37 17.46
N PRO A 142 -25.32 -6.58 18.52
CA PRO A 142 -23.97 -6.08 18.78
C PRO A 142 -22.95 -7.22 18.86
N VAL A 143 -21.83 -7.05 18.17
CA VAL A 143 -20.72 -8.03 18.19
C VAL A 143 -19.98 -7.90 19.52
N GLN A 144 -19.97 -8.98 20.31
CA GLN A 144 -19.21 -9.05 21.56
C GLN A 144 -17.87 -9.75 21.33
N ILE A 145 -16.77 -9.01 21.46
CA ILE A 145 -15.42 -9.54 21.33
C ILE A 145 -14.89 -9.85 22.74
N LYS A 146 -14.65 -11.13 23.03
CA LYS A 146 -14.11 -11.57 24.32
C LYS A 146 -12.62 -11.24 24.41
N GLN A 147 -12.15 -10.88 25.61
CA GLN A 147 -10.74 -10.57 25.86
C GLN A 147 -9.81 -11.75 25.51
N GLU A 148 -10.22 -12.98 25.83
CA GLU A 148 -9.48 -14.19 25.45
C GLU A 148 -9.24 -14.28 23.93
N TRP A 149 -10.20 -13.86 23.11
CA TRP A 149 -10.06 -13.88 21.66
C TRP A 149 -9.03 -12.85 21.18
N ILE A 150 -9.02 -11.66 21.79
CA ILE A 150 -8.02 -10.63 21.50
C ILE A 150 -6.62 -11.16 21.83
N GLU A 151 -6.49 -11.86 22.94
CA GLU A 151 -5.20 -12.36 23.44
C GLU A 151 -4.68 -13.48 22.53
N ASN A 152 -5.56 -14.39 22.12
CA ASN A 152 -5.25 -15.42 21.13
C ASN A 152 -4.83 -14.79 19.80
N CYS A 153 -5.55 -13.78 19.31
CA CYS A 153 -5.19 -13.05 18.10
C CYS A 153 -3.80 -12.39 18.22
N ARG A 154 -3.49 -11.76 19.36
CA ARG A 154 -2.21 -11.12 19.60
C ARG A 154 -1.04 -12.12 19.55
N LEU A 155 -1.25 -13.35 20.03
CA LEU A 155 -0.24 -14.42 19.97
C LEU A 155 -0.02 -14.97 18.55
N MET A 156 -1.01 -14.83 17.66
CA MET A 156 -0.92 -15.26 16.26
C MET A 156 -0.29 -14.22 15.33
N LEU A 157 -0.18 -12.96 15.77
CA LEU A 157 0.35 -11.89 14.94
C LEU A 157 1.85 -12.12 14.66
N SER A 158 2.18 -12.17 13.37
CA SER A 158 3.56 -12.22 12.91
C SER A 158 4.07 -10.82 12.62
N LYS A 159 5.33 -10.58 13.01
CA LYS A 159 6.06 -9.38 12.66
C LYS A 159 6.34 -9.37 11.14
N PRO A 160 6.15 -8.25 10.44
CA PRO A 160 6.48 -8.15 9.03
C PRO A 160 7.91 -8.59 8.74
N ARG A 161 8.09 -9.45 7.74
CA ARG A 161 9.39 -10.07 7.43
C ARG A 161 10.50 -9.08 7.09
N TYR A 162 10.18 -7.94 6.48
CA TYR A 162 11.18 -6.90 6.23
C TYR A 162 11.80 -6.38 7.54
N LEU A 163 11.00 -6.23 8.61
CA LEU A 163 11.52 -5.82 9.92
C LEU A 163 12.36 -6.93 10.55
N LYS A 164 11.93 -8.19 10.43
CA LYS A 164 12.72 -9.35 10.86
C LYS A 164 14.09 -9.38 10.17
N ASN A 165 14.11 -9.19 8.86
CA ASN A 165 15.32 -9.12 8.03
C ASN A 165 16.26 -7.99 8.44
N ILE A 166 15.73 -6.84 8.83
CA ILE A 166 16.54 -5.71 9.30
C ILE A 166 17.09 -5.98 10.70
N GLU A 167 16.23 -6.38 11.64
CA GLU A 167 16.57 -6.44 13.05
C GLU A 167 17.36 -7.69 13.45
N GLU A 168 16.98 -8.86 12.95
CA GLU A 168 17.61 -10.13 13.31
C GLU A 168 18.81 -10.44 12.43
N TYR A 169 18.76 -10.01 11.16
CA TYR A 169 19.74 -10.37 10.14
C TYR A 169 20.58 -9.18 9.64
N GLY A 170 20.34 -7.96 10.15
CA GLY A 170 21.16 -6.78 9.81
C GLY A 170 21.08 -6.37 8.33
N MET A 171 20.05 -6.80 7.60
CA MET A 171 19.89 -6.44 6.19
C MET A 171 19.59 -4.94 6.04
N GLY A 172 20.12 -4.35 4.97
CA GLY A 172 19.78 -2.98 4.60
C GLY A 172 18.26 -2.82 4.37
N PRO A 173 17.62 -1.72 4.84
CA PRO A 173 16.16 -1.56 4.74
C PRO A 173 15.61 -1.64 3.32
N GLU A 174 16.33 -1.11 2.34
CA GLU A 174 15.95 -1.16 0.93
C GLU A 174 15.86 -2.60 0.41
N VAL A 175 16.88 -3.41 0.69
CA VAL A 175 16.94 -4.83 0.31
C VAL A 175 15.84 -5.61 1.02
N ALA A 176 15.63 -5.38 2.32
CA ALA A 176 14.60 -6.05 3.09
C ALA A 176 13.19 -5.77 2.57
N LEU A 177 12.90 -4.51 2.19
CA LEU A 177 11.62 -4.14 1.57
C LEU A 177 11.46 -4.74 0.18
N GLN A 178 12.51 -4.76 -0.65
CA GLN A 178 12.47 -5.40 -1.97
C GLN A 178 12.12 -6.89 -1.85
N ILE A 179 12.75 -7.59 -0.90
CA ILE A 179 12.48 -9.00 -0.61
C ILE A 179 11.02 -9.18 -0.18
N ALA A 180 10.53 -8.39 0.78
CA ALA A 180 9.18 -8.53 1.30
C ALA A 180 8.09 -8.20 0.28
N ASN A 181 8.35 -7.29 -0.66
CA ASN A 181 7.42 -6.94 -1.73
C ASN A 181 7.22 -8.07 -2.74
N GLN A 182 8.16 -9.01 -2.84
CA GLN A 182 8.09 -10.13 -3.76
C GLN A 182 7.90 -11.43 -2.99
N LYS A 183 6.67 -11.97 -2.99
CA LYS A 183 6.33 -13.18 -2.22
C LYS A 183 7.30 -14.33 -2.42
N ASN A 184 7.64 -14.64 -3.68
CA ASN A 184 8.56 -15.74 -3.95
C ASN A 184 9.96 -15.46 -3.32
N LEU A 185 10.38 -14.20 -3.23
CA LEU A 185 11.76 -13.76 -2.97
C LEU A 185 11.97 -13.83 -1.48
N ALA A 186 10.97 -13.32 -0.76
CA ALA A 186 10.76 -13.56 0.65
C ALA A 186 10.85 -15.05 0.99
N THR A 187 10.19 -15.94 0.24
CA THR A 187 10.28 -17.38 0.53
C THR A 187 11.66 -17.97 0.19
N PHE A 188 12.28 -17.53 -0.91
CA PHE A 188 13.61 -18.00 -1.29
C PHE A 188 14.68 -17.57 -0.27
N VAL A 189 14.66 -16.30 0.14
CA VAL A 189 15.56 -15.75 1.17
C VAL A 189 15.36 -16.47 2.49
N GLU A 190 14.13 -16.76 2.88
CA GLU A 190 13.84 -17.53 4.09
C GLU A 190 14.42 -18.96 4.02
N MET A 191 14.34 -19.63 2.87
CA MET A 191 14.98 -20.94 2.68
C MET A 191 16.51 -20.84 2.81
N VAL A 192 17.12 -19.80 2.26
CA VAL A 192 18.57 -19.56 2.38
C VAL A 192 18.96 -19.30 3.83
N LEU A 193 18.24 -18.43 4.54
CA LEU A 193 18.49 -18.12 5.96
C LEU A 193 18.29 -19.33 6.87
N ASN A 194 17.42 -20.28 6.51
CA ASN A 194 17.26 -21.54 7.27
C ASN A 194 18.40 -22.55 7.03
N VAL A 195 19.15 -22.41 5.93
CA VAL A 195 20.29 -23.27 5.60
C VAL A 195 21.61 -22.64 6.02
N CYS A 196 21.72 -21.32 5.89
CA CYS A 196 22.88 -20.53 6.24
C CYS A 196 22.58 -19.72 7.49
N ASP A 197 23.28 -19.99 8.59
CA ASP A 197 23.24 -19.16 9.81
C ASP A 197 23.82 -17.73 9.62
N ASP A 198 24.21 -17.38 8.39
CA ASP A 198 24.82 -16.11 8.02
C ASP A 198 23.92 -15.30 7.09
N ALA A 199 23.40 -14.19 7.62
CA ALA A 199 22.57 -13.22 6.90
C ALA A 199 23.28 -12.52 5.74
N THR A 200 24.60 -12.39 5.81
CA THR A 200 25.41 -11.72 4.78
C THR A 200 25.34 -12.47 3.45
N MET A 201 25.21 -13.80 3.51
CA MET A 201 25.05 -14.64 2.32
C MET A 201 23.69 -14.45 1.66
N ALA A 202 22.63 -14.22 2.42
CA ALA A 202 21.29 -14.03 1.88
C ALA A 202 21.16 -12.72 1.08
N SER A 203 21.72 -11.61 1.58
CA SER A 203 21.73 -10.34 0.84
C SER A 203 22.55 -10.43 -0.44
N VAL A 204 23.75 -11.03 -0.38
CA VAL A 204 24.61 -11.27 -1.56
C VAL A 204 23.90 -12.15 -2.58
N LEU A 205 23.20 -13.21 -2.15
CA LEU A 205 22.46 -14.08 -3.06
C LEU A 205 21.30 -13.35 -3.75
N VAL A 206 20.61 -12.43 -3.06
CA VAL A 206 19.58 -11.60 -3.69
C VAL A 206 20.19 -10.72 -4.78
N GLU A 207 21.29 -10.02 -4.51
CA GLU A 207 21.99 -9.21 -5.51
C GLU A 207 22.46 -10.07 -6.70
N TRP A 208 23.04 -11.23 -6.43
CA TRP A 208 23.48 -12.18 -7.45
C TRP A 208 22.32 -12.66 -8.33
N THR A 209 21.19 -13.04 -7.73
CA THR A 209 20.01 -13.47 -8.50
C THR A 209 19.49 -12.37 -9.41
N PHE A 210 19.46 -11.12 -8.92
CA PHE A 210 19.03 -9.97 -9.70
C PHE A 210 19.99 -9.66 -10.87
N LEU A 211 21.29 -9.62 -10.60
CA LEU A 211 22.31 -9.42 -11.64
C LEU A 211 22.23 -10.51 -12.70
N LEU A 212 22.06 -11.76 -12.28
CA LEU A 212 22.00 -12.89 -13.20
C LEU A 212 20.72 -12.90 -14.04
N GLN A 213 19.60 -12.42 -13.50
CA GLN A 213 18.37 -12.15 -14.28
C GLN A 213 18.59 -11.06 -15.34
N ILE A 214 19.22 -9.95 -14.97
CA ILE A 214 19.55 -8.87 -15.91
C ILE A 214 20.43 -9.41 -17.05
N ILE A 215 21.48 -10.15 -16.70
CA ILE A 215 22.38 -10.77 -17.67
C ILE A 215 21.59 -11.73 -18.58
N CYS A 216 20.76 -12.60 -18.00
CA CYS A 216 19.95 -13.54 -18.77
C CYS A 216 18.98 -12.82 -19.73
N ARG A 217 18.28 -11.76 -19.27
CA ARG A 217 17.40 -10.93 -20.10
C ARG A 217 18.16 -10.27 -21.25
N ASN A 218 19.32 -9.70 -20.98
CA ASN A 218 20.17 -9.06 -21.99
C ASN A 218 20.76 -10.07 -22.99
N CYS A 219 21.01 -11.30 -22.55
CA CYS A 219 21.50 -12.39 -23.39
C CYS A 219 20.38 -13.22 -24.04
N THR A 220 19.11 -12.83 -23.94
CA THR A 220 17.93 -13.60 -24.42
C THR A 220 17.85 -15.04 -23.87
N LYS A 221 18.46 -15.29 -22.70
CA LYS A 221 18.41 -16.56 -21.97
C LYS A 221 17.32 -16.50 -20.89
N ARG A 222 16.77 -17.67 -20.54
CA ARG A 222 15.81 -17.80 -19.43
C ARG A 222 16.55 -18.08 -18.13
N PHE A 223 16.19 -17.36 -17.07
CA PHE A 223 16.63 -17.65 -15.72
C PHE A 223 15.43 -18.16 -14.91
N PRO A 224 15.59 -19.26 -14.14
CA PRO A 224 16.74 -20.17 -14.09
C PRO A 224 16.83 -21.10 -15.31
N ALA A 225 18.00 -21.70 -15.53
CA ALA A 225 18.28 -22.54 -16.71
C ALA A 225 17.66 -23.95 -16.66
N SER A 226 17.29 -24.48 -15.48
CA SER A 226 16.79 -25.85 -15.32
C SER A 226 15.33 -25.92 -14.82
N ARG A 227 14.54 -26.84 -15.38
CA ARG A 227 13.12 -27.05 -14.99
C ARG A 227 12.90 -27.44 -13.52
N GLN A 228 13.92 -27.96 -12.84
CA GLN A 228 13.86 -28.31 -11.42
C GLN A 228 14.07 -27.09 -10.51
N ALA A 229 14.86 -26.10 -10.94
CA ALA A 229 14.94 -24.79 -10.30
C ALA A 229 13.77 -23.86 -10.70
N CYS A 230 13.10 -24.18 -11.84
CA CYS A 230 12.10 -23.35 -12.50
C CYS A 230 10.78 -23.11 -11.74
N SER A 231 10.37 -23.91 -10.76
CA SER A 231 9.08 -23.64 -10.10
C SER A 231 9.16 -22.42 -9.17
N PHE A 232 10.34 -22.21 -8.58
CA PHE A 232 10.59 -21.20 -7.55
C PHE A 232 11.17 -19.90 -8.12
N LEU A 233 12.17 -20.00 -9.01
CA LEU A 233 12.91 -18.83 -9.49
C LEU A 233 12.33 -18.15 -10.76
N ASN A 234 11.37 -18.77 -11.48
CA ASN A 234 10.75 -18.16 -12.67
C ASN A 234 9.70 -17.08 -12.35
N LYS A 235 9.33 -16.91 -11.07
CA LYS A 235 8.33 -15.93 -10.65
C LYS A 235 8.97 -14.68 -10.03
N PHE A 236 10.25 -14.48 -10.30
CA PHE A 236 11.03 -13.28 -9.99
C PHE A 236 11.19 -12.42 -11.23
#